data_AF-A0A7V1RHE4-F1
#
_entry.id   AF-A0A7V1RHE4-F1
#
_cell.length_a   1.000
_cell.length_b   1.000
_cell.length_c   1.000
_cell.angle_alpha   90.00
_cell.angle_beta   90.00
_cell.angle_gamma   90.00
#
_symmetry.space_group_name_H-M   'P 1'
#
loop_
_entity.id
_entity.type
_entity.pdbx_description
1 polymer ?
#
loop_
_entity_poly.entity_id
_entity_poly.type
_entity_poly.pdbx_seq_one_letter_code
_entity_poly.pdbx_strand_id
1 'polypeptide(L)'
;DAIAALRRIPASDADPALTARVAYNLGNAAYRLGAAAEASKPQEALQRWAEALVAYRRAMGADPDDQDAKLNHELVERKIAELKKKLEEQQQRQDQQQDQRQEEEKKDEQADQRQDGQEQQAGQQDRPQQGEEDRQQQQAEQPQDQDGAGEDERQAEQPTPDSASEQAAGEAIVWITLSGFFWWPRVLLGIEEQLYAFYDQADLLHRICQDQAAYMRRCLDEFCALCVPDFLTLAEDMSYNHGPMISRRQFQEFMAPWYAVVVPLARQRGIPVIVDSDGDVEPLIPWLEEAGVDGILPLERMAGVDAARVRARHPEWVMVGGFDKTVMHRGEAALRREFQRLLPVMRSGRFVPSVDHQTPPEVSLEDYRLYLGLLREYAAAAVA
;
A
#
# COMPACT_ATOMS: atom_id res chain seq x y z
N ASP A 1 -5.02 -20.58 10.89
CA ASP A 1 -4.09 -21.55 11.52
C ASP A 1 -3.43 -21.10 12.82
N ALA A 2 -2.94 -19.87 12.93
CA ALA A 2 -2.27 -19.37 14.15
C ALA A 2 -3.10 -19.52 15.44
N ILE A 3 -4.39 -19.16 15.43
CA ILE A 3 -5.27 -19.32 16.60
C ILE A 3 -5.39 -20.78 17.02
N ALA A 4 -5.51 -21.71 16.06
CA ALA A 4 -5.60 -23.14 16.35
C ALA A 4 -4.29 -23.68 16.95
N ALA A 5 -3.14 -23.21 16.47
CA ALA A 5 -1.84 -23.56 17.04
C ALA A 5 -1.69 -23.03 18.48
N LEU A 6 -2.04 -21.77 18.73
CA LEU A 6 -1.94 -21.14 20.04
C LEU A 6 -2.90 -21.77 21.07
N ARG A 7 -4.12 -22.15 20.66
CA ARG A 7 -5.09 -22.84 21.53
C ARG A 7 -4.65 -24.24 21.95
N ARG A 8 -3.68 -24.86 21.27
CA ARG A 8 -3.11 -26.15 21.65
C ARG A 8 -2.06 -26.04 22.76
N ILE A 9 -1.54 -24.84 23.02
CA ILE A 9 -0.58 -24.61 24.10
C ILE A 9 -1.37 -24.63 25.43
N PRO A 10 -1.07 -25.55 26.36
CA PRO A 10 -1.79 -25.63 27.62
C PRO A 10 -1.69 -24.32 28.39
N ALA A 11 -2.84 -23.84 28.82
CA ALA A 11 -2.94 -22.83 29.87
C ALA A 11 -2.34 -23.43 31.15
N SER A 12 -1.11 -23.07 31.51
CA SER A 12 -0.50 -23.50 32.75
C SER A 12 -0.22 -22.28 33.62
N ASP A 13 -0.86 -22.24 34.79
CA ASP A 13 -0.58 -21.23 35.81
C ASP A 13 0.86 -21.34 36.37
N ALA A 14 1.60 -22.39 35.98
CA ALA A 14 3.00 -22.57 36.35
C ALA A 14 3.98 -21.72 35.52
N ASP A 15 3.56 -21.18 34.36
CA ASP A 15 4.38 -20.27 33.55
C ASP A 15 3.56 -19.03 33.14
N PRO A 16 3.56 -17.97 33.98
CA PRO A 16 2.87 -16.72 33.70
C PRO A 16 3.37 -16.03 32.44
N ALA A 17 4.68 -16.09 32.14
CA ALA A 17 5.27 -15.43 30.99
C ALA A 17 4.85 -16.08 29.67
N LEU A 18 4.83 -17.42 29.62
CA LEU A 18 4.30 -18.15 28.47
C LEU A 18 2.80 -17.90 28.31
N THR A 19 2.04 -17.89 29.42
CA THR A 19 0.61 -17.61 29.42
C THR A 19 0.30 -16.21 28.87
N ALA A 20 1.05 -15.20 29.31
CA ALA A 20 0.93 -13.83 28.83
C ALA A 20 1.18 -13.75 27.32
N ARG A 21 2.30 -14.31 26.82
CA ARG A 21 2.65 -14.31 25.39
C ARG A 21 1.63 -15.03 24.51
N VAL A 22 1.13 -16.18 24.94
CA VAL A 22 0.12 -16.93 24.19
C VAL A 22 -1.20 -16.14 24.14
N ALA A 23 -1.62 -15.58 25.27
CA ALA A 23 -2.83 -14.78 25.35
C ALA A 23 -2.73 -13.49 24.51
N TYR A 24 -1.60 -12.80 24.56
CA TYR A 24 -1.35 -11.60 23.75
C TYR A 24 -1.43 -11.91 22.25
N ASN A 25 -0.76 -12.97 21.80
CA ASN A 25 -0.78 -13.38 20.39
C ASN A 25 -2.16 -13.87 19.93
N LEU A 26 -2.94 -14.51 20.80
CA LEU A 26 -4.34 -14.83 20.52
C LEU A 26 -5.18 -13.56 20.35
N GLY A 27 -4.93 -12.54 21.17
CA GLY A 27 -5.55 -11.23 21.04
C GLY A 27 -5.26 -10.59 19.69
N ASN A 28 -3.98 -10.52 19.31
CA ASN A 28 -3.55 -9.96 18.02
C ASN A 28 -4.18 -10.72 16.83
N ALA A 29 -4.19 -12.05 16.87
CA ALA A 29 -4.75 -12.85 15.79
C ALA A 29 -6.27 -12.67 15.67
N ALA A 30 -7.00 -12.65 16.79
CA ALA A 30 -8.43 -12.38 16.79
C ALA A 30 -8.74 -10.95 16.33
N TYR A 31 -7.93 -9.96 16.72
CA TYR A 31 -8.06 -8.58 16.25
C TYR A 31 -7.96 -8.46 14.73
N ARG A 32 -6.92 -9.06 14.13
CA ARG A 32 -6.70 -9.05 12.68
C ARG A 32 -7.83 -9.72 11.90
N LEU A 33 -8.35 -10.84 12.40
CA LEU A 33 -9.53 -11.48 11.80
C LEU A 33 -10.77 -10.58 11.88
N GLY A 34 -10.93 -9.84 12.98
CA GLY A 34 -12.02 -8.86 13.11
C GLY A 34 -11.87 -7.69 12.13
N ALA A 35 -10.66 -7.14 12.00
CA ALA A 35 -10.37 -6.06 11.05
C ALA A 35 -10.65 -6.48 9.60
N ALA A 36 -10.22 -7.68 9.19
CA ALA A 36 -10.49 -8.21 7.84
C ALA A 36 -12.00 -8.43 7.58
N ALA A 37 -12.78 -8.71 8.62
CA ALA A 37 -14.22 -8.91 8.53
C ALA A 37 -15.03 -7.60 8.62
N GLU A 38 -14.45 -6.49 9.06
CA GLU A 38 -15.17 -5.26 9.43
C GLU A 38 -16.07 -4.75 8.30
N ALA A 39 -15.54 -4.67 7.07
CA ALA A 39 -16.26 -4.10 5.94
C ALA A 39 -17.34 -5.02 5.37
N SER A 40 -17.13 -6.34 5.41
CA SER A 40 -18.00 -7.32 4.71
C SER A 40 -18.93 -8.09 5.64
N LYS A 41 -18.53 -8.30 6.89
CA LYS A 41 -19.22 -9.13 7.89
C LYS A 41 -19.11 -8.48 9.28
N PRO A 42 -19.76 -7.34 9.51
CA PRO A 42 -19.56 -6.55 10.72
C PRO A 42 -19.97 -7.29 12.02
N GLN A 43 -20.94 -8.19 11.96
CA GLN A 43 -21.27 -9.05 13.11
C GLN A 43 -20.17 -10.07 13.42
N GLU A 44 -19.50 -10.61 12.39
CA GLU A 44 -18.33 -11.47 12.60
C GLU A 44 -17.18 -10.65 13.19
N ALA A 45 -16.94 -9.43 12.70
CA ALA A 45 -15.92 -8.54 13.24
C ALA A 45 -16.11 -8.27 14.75
N LEU A 46 -17.34 -7.97 15.17
CA LEU A 46 -17.67 -7.79 16.60
C LEU A 46 -17.40 -9.06 17.43
N GLN A 47 -17.70 -10.24 16.89
CA GLN A 47 -17.40 -11.51 17.56
C GLN A 47 -15.89 -11.72 17.73
N ARG A 48 -15.10 -11.49 16.67
CA ARG A 48 -13.64 -11.63 16.70
C ARG A 48 -12.98 -10.63 17.66
N TRP A 49 -13.44 -9.40 17.67
CA TRP A 49 -12.94 -8.38 18.60
C TRP A 49 -13.33 -8.68 20.05
N ALA A 50 -14.49 -9.27 20.31
CA ALA A 50 -14.83 -9.77 21.64
C ALA A 50 -13.88 -10.89 22.10
N GLU A 51 -13.51 -11.82 21.20
CA GLU A 51 -12.48 -12.83 21.47
C GLU A 51 -11.11 -12.18 21.78
N ALA A 52 -10.74 -11.12 21.04
CA ALA A 52 -9.51 -10.37 21.28
C ALA A 52 -9.49 -9.73 22.68
N LEU A 53 -10.59 -9.11 23.11
CA LEU A 53 -10.69 -8.53 24.47
C LEU A 53 -10.51 -9.57 25.57
N VAL A 54 -11.08 -10.76 25.41
CA VAL A 54 -10.90 -11.85 26.38
C VAL A 54 -9.44 -12.27 26.44
N ALA A 55 -8.78 -12.38 25.29
CA ALA A 55 -7.38 -12.76 25.20
C ALA A 55 -6.44 -11.69 25.82
N TYR A 56 -6.66 -10.40 25.53
CA TYR A 56 -5.86 -9.34 26.16
C TYR A 56 -6.09 -9.23 27.67
N ARG A 57 -7.33 -9.41 28.16
CA ARG A 57 -7.58 -9.48 29.62
C ARG A 57 -6.79 -10.61 30.28
N ARG A 58 -6.69 -11.74 29.60
CA ARG A 58 -5.90 -12.86 30.08
C ARG A 58 -4.40 -12.56 30.05
N ALA A 59 -3.91 -11.85 29.02
CA ALA A 59 -2.52 -11.40 28.97
C ALA A 59 -2.21 -10.46 30.14
N MET A 60 -3.03 -9.43 30.36
CA MET A 60 -2.89 -8.49 31.48
C MET A 60 -3.01 -9.16 32.86
N GLY A 61 -3.77 -10.25 32.98
CA GLY A 61 -3.86 -11.01 34.22
C GLY A 61 -2.60 -11.84 34.52
N ALA A 62 -1.89 -12.29 33.49
CA ALA A 62 -0.67 -13.08 33.62
C ALA A 62 0.59 -12.20 33.68
N ASP A 63 0.57 -11.05 33.02
CA ASP A 63 1.59 -10.00 33.09
C ASP A 63 0.94 -8.62 33.24
N PRO A 64 0.76 -8.14 34.49
CA PRO A 64 0.15 -6.83 34.75
C PRO A 64 0.98 -5.63 34.28
N ASP A 65 2.27 -5.81 33.96
CA ASP A 65 3.17 -4.74 33.52
C ASP A 65 3.21 -4.61 31.99
N ASP A 66 2.60 -5.55 31.25
CA ASP A 66 2.44 -5.51 29.79
C ASP A 66 1.57 -4.32 29.35
N GLN A 67 2.22 -3.23 28.95
CA GLN A 67 1.56 -2.02 28.45
C GLN A 67 0.94 -2.23 27.08
N ASP A 68 1.53 -3.09 26.25
CA ASP A 68 1.04 -3.34 24.89
C ASP A 68 -0.31 -4.08 24.96
N ALA A 69 -0.46 -5.03 25.89
CA ALA A 69 -1.74 -5.71 26.12
C ALA A 69 -2.85 -4.75 26.56
N LYS A 70 -2.53 -3.74 27.38
CA LYS A 70 -3.48 -2.70 27.83
C LYS A 70 -3.90 -1.80 26.69
N LEU A 71 -2.93 -1.26 25.94
CA LEU A 71 -3.20 -0.39 24.80
C LEU A 71 -4.01 -1.11 23.73
N ASN A 72 -3.67 -2.37 23.42
CA ASN A 72 -4.42 -3.17 22.46
C ASN A 72 -5.84 -3.48 22.97
N HIS A 73 -6.01 -3.73 24.26
CA HIS A 73 -7.35 -3.91 24.85
C HIS A 73 -8.21 -2.65 24.68
N GLU A 74 -7.69 -1.48 25.04
CA GLU A 74 -8.40 -0.19 24.88
C GLU A 74 -8.73 0.10 23.41
N LEU A 75 -7.80 -0.17 22.49
CA LEU A 75 -8.02 0.00 21.05
C LEU A 75 -9.20 -0.85 20.57
N VAL A 76 -9.27 -2.11 20.99
CA VAL A 76 -10.36 -3.02 20.61
C VAL A 76 -11.69 -2.58 21.22
N GLU A 77 -11.71 -2.05 22.44
CA GLU A 77 -12.94 -1.48 23.03
C GLU A 77 -13.47 -0.31 22.20
N ARG A 78 -12.60 0.60 21.75
CA ARG A 78 -12.98 1.72 20.87
C ARG A 78 -13.52 1.23 19.53
N LYS A 79 -12.83 0.29 18.88
CA LYS A 79 -13.28 -0.31 17.60
C LYS A 79 -14.65 -0.95 17.70
N ILE A 80 -14.92 -1.69 18.78
CA ILE A 80 -16.25 -2.29 19.02
C ILE A 80 -17.32 -1.21 19.19
N ALA A 81 -17.04 -0.15 19.97
CA ALA A 81 -17.98 0.95 20.18
C ALA A 81 -18.29 1.69 18.87
N GLU A 82 -17.27 2.00 18.07
CA GLU A 82 -17.42 2.65 16.77
C GLU A 82 -18.25 1.82 15.79
N LEU A 83 -17.95 0.53 15.67
CA LEU A 83 -18.68 -0.36 14.75
C LEU A 83 -20.14 -0.53 15.18
N LYS A 84 -20.42 -0.68 16.48
CA LYS A 84 -21.80 -0.73 16.99
C LYS A 84 -22.57 0.54 16.67
N LYS A 85 -21.96 1.71 16.88
CA LYS A 85 -22.57 3.00 16.55
C LYS A 85 -22.88 3.10 15.06
N LYS A 86 -21.94 2.72 14.18
CA LYS A 86 -22.16 2.69 12.72
C LYS A 86 -23.34 1.79 12.33
N LEU A 87 -23.45 0.61 12.93
CA LEU A 87 -24.55 -0.31 12.66
C LEU A 87 -25.91 0.23 13.14
N GLU A 88 -25.95 0.87 14.30
CA GLU A 88 -27.17 1.54 14.81
C GLU A 88 -27.61 2.67 13.89
N GLU A 89 -26.69 3.52 13.44
CA GLU A 89 -26.98 4.61 12.50
C GLU A 89 -27.46 4.07 11.14
N GLN A 90 -26.89 2.97 10.66
CA GLN A 90 -27.31 2.33 9.41
C GLN A 90 -28.73 1.75 9.52
N GLN A 91 -29.06 1.12 10.66
CA GLN A 91 -30.41 0.60 10.91
C GLN A 91 -31.43 1.75 10.95
N GLN A 92 -31.14 2.84 11.67
CA GLN A 92 -32.03 4.00 11.74
C GLN A 92 -32.30 4.62 10.37
N ARG A 93 -31.28 4.68 9.49
CA ARG A 93 -31.45 5.17 8.11
C ARG A 93 -32.32 4.24 7.27
N GLN A 94 -32.21 2.92 7.45
CA GLN A 94 -33.06 1.96 6.74
C GLN A 94 -34.51 2.06 7.19
N ASP A 95 -34.75 2.18 8.50
CA ASP A 95 -36.10 2.32 9.06
C ASP A 95 -36.77 3.61 8.55
N GLN A 96 -36.05 4.74 8.53
CA GLN A 96 -36.56 6.01 7.98
C GLN A 96 -36.88 5.93 6.48
N GLN A 97 -36.08 5.22 5.69
CA GLN A 97 -36.36 5.02 4.27
C GLN A 97 -37.58 4.12 4.04
N GLN A 98 -37.79 3.13 4.92
CA GLN A 98 -38.94 2.26 4.86
C GLN A 98 -40.23 2.99 5.22
N ASP A 99 -40.19 3.86 6.24
CA ASP A 99 -41.33 4.71 6.61
C ASP A 99 -41.71 5.69 5.47
N GLN A 100 -40.72 6.32 4.83
CA GLN A 100 -40.97 7.21 3.68
C GLN A 100 -41.61 6.47 2.50
N ARG A 101 -41.14 5.26 2.18
CA ARG A 101 -41.76 4.44 1.11
C ARG A 101 -43.20 4.06 1.43
N GLN A 102 -43.49 3.71 2.69
CA GLN A 102 -44.87 3.42 3.11
C GLN A 102 -45.79 4.65 3.09
N GLU A 103 -45.25 5.85 3.34
CA GLU A 103 -46.01 7.10 3.20
C GLU A 103 -46.27 7.47 1.73
N GLU A 104 -45.32 7.20 0.83
CA GLU A 104 -45.50 7.38 -0.62
C GLU A 104 -46.53 6.39 -1.20
N GLU A 105 -46.44 5.10 -0.85
CA GLU A 105 -47.41 4.08 -1.27
C GLU A 105 -48.84 4.41 -0.80
N LYS A 106 -48.99 4.93 0.43
CA LYS A 106 -50.31 5.39 0.94
C LYS A 106 -50.85 6.63 0.21
N LYS A 107 -49.98 7.50 -0.29
CA LYS A 107 -50.38 8.66 -1.10
C LYS A 107 -50.81 8.23 -2.50
N ASP A 108 -50.11 7.28 -3.09
CA ASP A 108 -50.46 6.73 -4.40
C ASP A 108 -51.77 5.92 -4.36
N GLU A 109 -52.00 5.10 -3.32
CA GLU A 109 -53.29 4.40 -3.13
C GLU A 109 -54.47 5.38 -2.93
N GLN A 110 -54.24 6.53 -2.27
CA GLN A 110 -55.27 7.58 -2.14
C GLN A 110 -55.47 8.38 -3.43
N ALA A 111 -54.48 8.43 -4.32
CA ALA A 111 -54.59 9.06 -5.63
C ALA A 111 -55.37 8.16 -6.62
N ASP A 112 -55.11 6.86 -6.61
CA ASP A 112 -55.82 5.87 -7.45
C ASP A 112 -57.31 5.77 -7.09
N GLN A 113 -57.65 5.77 -5.79
CA GLN A 113 -59.05 5.81 -5.34
C GLN A 113 -59.80 7.12 -5.72
N ARG A 114 -59.07 8.21 -6.04
CA ARG A 114 -59.67 9.45 -6.54
C ARG A 114 -59.83 9.45 -8.06
N GLN A 115 -59.03 8.68 -8.80
CA GLN A 115 -59.15 8.54 -10.25
C GLN A 115 -60.28 7.59 -10.68
N ASP A 116 -60.54 6.51 -9.94
CA ASP A 116 -61.68 5.61 -10.21
C ASP A 116 -63.06 6.26 -9.93
N GLY A 117 -63.10 7.37 -9.19
CA GLY A 117 -64.31 8.18 -8.99
C GLY A 117 -64.56 9.24 -10.08
N GLN A 118 -63.64 9.44 -11.02
CA GLN A 118 -63.68 10.54 -12.01
C GLN A 118 -63.56 10.10 -13.48
N GLU A 119 -63.66 8.81 -13.81
CA GLU A 119 -63.89 8.34 -15.20
C GLU A 119 -65.36 8.46 -15.65
N GLN A 120 -66.06 9.51 -15.20
CA GLN A 120 -67.27 10.00 -15.83
C GLN A 120 -67.20 11.52 -15.96
N GLN A 121 -66.36 12.03 -16.87
CA GLN A 121 -66.68 13.14 -17.78
C GLN A 121 -65.44 13.69 -18.49
N ALA A 122 -65.58 13.86 -19.81
CA ALA A 122 -64.81 14.72 -20.72
C ALA A 122 -63.35 14.30 -20.97
N GLY A 123 -62.90 14.00 -22.19
CA GLY A 123 -63.38 14.42 -23.51
C GLY A 123 -62.58 15.63 -24.01
N GLN A 124 -61.59 15.34 -24.87
CA GLN A 124 -60.96 16.22 -25.88
C GLN A 124 -60.37 17.56 -25.42
N GLN A 125 -59.05 17.74 -25.61
CA GLN A 125 -58.52 18.57 -26.70
C GLN A 125 -56.99 18.68 -26.70
N ASP A 126 -56.46 18.56 -27.92
CA ASP A 126 -55.08 18.77 -28.36
C ASP A 126 -54.54 20.18 -28.08
N ARG A 127 -53.23 20.27 -27.78
CA ARG A 127 -52.30 21.33 -28.26
C ARG A 127 -50.83 21.04 -27.85
N PRO A 128 -49.83 21.67 -28.48
CA PRO A 128 -48.91 20.99 -29.38
C PRO A 128 -47.45 20.93 -28.90
N GLN A 129 -46.67 20.10 -29.60
CA GLN A 129 -45.21 19.96 -29.53
C GLN A 129 -44.47 21.24 -29.96
N GLN A 130 -43.49 21.67 -29.16
CA GLN A 130 -42.28 22.37 -29.60
C GLN A 130 -41.25 22.45 -28.45
N GLY A 131 -39.98 22.16 -28.78
CA GLY A 131 -38.82 22.65 -28.02
C GLY A 131 -37.99 21.59 -27.31
N GLU A 132 -37.18 20.83 -28.06
CA GLU A 132 -35.94 20.27 -27.53
C GLU A 132 -34.89 21.40 -27.54
N GLU A 133 -34.53 21.90 -26.37
CA GLU A 133 -33.33 22.72 -26.15
C GLU A 133 -32.49 22.13 -25.02
N ASP A 134 -31.25 21.84 -25.40
CA ASP A 134 -30.02 21.70 -24.61
C ASP A 134 -30.09 22.16 -23.14
N ARG A 135 -29.98 21.18 -22.23
CA ARG A 135 -29.42 21.38 -20.88
C ARG A 135 -28.75 20.10 -20.37
N GLN A 136 -27.42 20.06 -20.46
CA GLN A 136 -26.51 19.34 -19.55
C GLN A 136 -25.14 20.01 -19.72
N GLN A 137 -24.81 21.09 -19.01
CA GLN A 137 -24.35 21.14 -17.61
C GLN A 137 -23.35 20.05 -17.20
N GLN A 138 -22.07 20.48 -17.28
CA GLN A 138 -20.91 20.10 -16.48
C GLN A 138 -21.22 19.23 -15.25
N GLN A 139 -20.77 17.98 -15.30
CA GLN A 139 -20.39 17.24 -14.10
C GLN A 139 -18.87 17.09 -14.11
N ALA A 140 -18.24 17.67 -13.08
CA ALA A 140 -16.88 17.37 -12.69
C ALA A 140 -16.86 15.95 -12.13
N GLU A 141 -16.15 15.06 -12.79
CA GLU A 141 -15.82 13.74 -12.25
C GLU A 141 -14.82 13.92 -11.10
N GLN A 142 -15.24 13.52 -9.90
CA GLN A 142 -14.34 13.27 -8.78
C GLN A 142 -13.56 11.98 -9.07
N PRO A 143 -12.24 11.90 -8.82
CA PRO A 143 -11.52 10.64 -8.89
C PRO A 143 -12.08 9.71 -7.81
N GLN A 144 -12.45 8.49 -8.22
CA GLN A 144 -12.71 7.40 -7.30
C GLN A 144 -11.36 6.90 -6.80
N ASP A 145 -11.05 7.18 -5.54
CA ASP A 145 -10.01 6.49 -4.79
C ASP A 145 -10.42 5.02 -4.64
N GLN A 146 -9.92 4.18 -5.55
CA GLN A 146 -9.84 2.74 -5.34
C GLN A 146 -8.53 2.46 -4.62
N ASP A 147 -8.57 2.58 -3.29
CA ASP A 147 -7.62 1.89 -2.41
C ASP A 147 -7.90 0.39 -2.48
N GLY A 148 -7.42 -0.21 -3.57
CA GLY A 148 -7.26 -1.65 -3.73
C GLY A 148 -5.83 -2.02 -3.41
N ALA A 149 -5.38 -1.81 -2.16
CA ALA A 149 -4.22 -2.52 -1.64
C ALA A 149 -4.63 -4.00 -1.49
N GLY A 150 -4.64 -4.72 -2.61
CA GLY A 150 -4.59 -6.17 -2.59
C GLY A 150 -3.27 -6.55 -1.95
N GLU A 151 -3.30 -6.94 -0.68
CA GLU A 151 -2.26 -7.72 -0.04
C GLU A 151 -2.12 -9.02 -0.83
N ASP A 152 -1.34 -8.98 -1.90
CA ASP A 152 -0.78 -10.19 -2.48
C ASP A 152 0.24 -10.66 -1.44
N GLU A 153 -0.20 -11.54 -0.53
CA GLU A 153 0.68 -12.34 0.35
C GLU A 153 1.55 -13.27 -0.51
N ARG A 154 2.37 -12.71 -1.40
CA ARG A 154 3.58 -13.37 -1.86
C ARG A 154 4.51 -13.36 -0.67
N GLN A 155 4.51 -14.48 0.07
CA GLN A 155 5.64 -14.83 0.91
C GLN A 155 6.89 -14.55 0.07
N ALA A 156 7.73 -13.62 0.53
CA ALA A 156 9.05 -13.44 -0.08
C ALA A 156 9.75 -14.79 -0.01
N GLU A 157 9.80 -15.51 -1.14
CA GLU A 157 10.48 -16.79 -1.22
C GLU A 157 11.94 -16.51 -0.86
N GLN A 158 12.37 -17.06 0.28
CA GLN A 158 13.78 -17.03 0.61
C GLN A 158 14.53 -17.77 -0.50
N PRO A 159 15.72 -17.31 -0.90
CA PRO A 159 16.50 -17.95 -1.93
C PRO A 159 16.69 -19.41 -1.54
N THR A 160 16.18 -20.31 -2.38
CA THR A 160 16.51 -21.73 -2.28
C THR A 160 17.99 -21.90 -2.63
N PRO A 161 18.65 -22.97 -2.19
CA PRO A 161 20.02 -23.29 -2.61
C PRO A 161 20.24 -23.23 -4.13
N ASP A 162 19.18 -23.47 -4.91
CA ASP A 162 19.19 -23.33 -6.37
C ASP A 162 19.34 -21.86 -6.80
N SER A 163 18.52 -20.94 -6.29
CA SER A 163 18.59 -19.51 -6.68
C SER A 163 19.94 -18.84 -6.36
N ALA A 164 20.57 -19.19 -5.23
CA ALA A 164 21.92 -18.72 -4.90
C ALA A 164 22.98 -19.28 -5.86
N SER A 165 22.80 -20.53 -6.30
CA SER A 165 23.69 -21.18 -7.27
C SER A 165 23.53 -20.57 -8.67
N GLU A 166 22.29 -20.31 -9.10
CA GLU A 166 21.97 -19.62 -10.36
C GLU A 166 22.54 -18.19 -10.37
N GLN A 167 22.41 -17.46 -9.26
CA GLN A 167 23.02 -16.14 -9.10
C GLN A 167 24.54 -16.21 -9.24
N ALA A 168 25.19 -17.16 -8.55
CA ALA A 168 26.65 -17.34 -8.61
C ALA A 168 27.13 -17.74 -10.02
N ALA A 169 26.30 -18.43 -10.80
CA ALA A 169 26.56 -18.75 -12.21
C ALA A 169 26.30 -17.56 -13.16
N GLY A 170 25.71 -16.46 -12.67
CA GLY A 170 25.31 -15.31 -13.48
C GLY A 170 24.05 -15.56 -14.31
N GLU A 171 23.24 -16.54 -13.93
CA GLU A 171 22.01 -16.95 -14.62
C GLU A 171 20.76 -16.30 -14.03
N ALA A 172 20.85 -15.78 -12.80
CA ALA A 172 19.78 -15.08 -12.10
C ALA A 172 20.30 -13.82 -11.38
N ILE A 173 19.38 -12.87 -11.15
CA ILE A 173 19.58 -11.74 -10.25
C ILE A 173 18.76 -12.02 -9.00
N VAL A 174 19.37 -11.84 -7.83
CA VAL A 174 18.71 -11.98 -6.53
C VAL A 174 18.72 -10.63 -5.85
N TRP A 175 17.54 -10.11 -5.52
CA TRP A 175 17.41 -8.92 -4.70
C TRP A 175 16.44 -9.16 -3.54
N ILE A 176 16.49 -8.28 -2.55
CA ILE A 176 15.56 -8.29 -1.42
C ILE A 176 14.91 -6.93 -1.27
N THR A 177 13.68 -6.93 -0.77
CA THR A 177 12.94 -5.72 -0.42
C THR A 177 12.67 -5.72 1.09
N LEU A 178 12.99 -4.62 1.76
CA LEU A 178 12.64 -4.40 3.17
C LEU A 178 11.80 -3.12 3.28
N SER A 179 10.80 -3.11 4.16
CA SER A 179 9.94 -1.93 4.37
C SER A 179 10.71 -0.78 4.99
N GLY A 180 10.79 0.35 4.30
CA GLY A 180 11.50 1.56 4.74
C GLY A 180 10.87 2.28 5.93
N PHE A 181 11.47 3.41 6.30
CA PHE A 181 11.18 4.13 7.54
C PHE A 181 9.99 5.08 7.43
N PHE A 182 9.54 5.41 6.22
CA PHE A 182 8.25 6.07 6.02
C PHE A 182 7.14 5.04 5.77
N TRP A 183 7.40 4.01 4.95
CA TRP A 183 6.41 2.99 4.63
C TRP A 183 5.95 2.19 5.84
N TRP A 184 6.86 1.77 6.71
CA TRP A 184 6.46 0.90 7.81
C TRP A 184 5.54 1.57 8.84
N PRO A 185 5.80 2.80 9.31
CA PRO A 185 4.82 3.54 10.11
C PRO A 185 3.49 3.73 9.38
N ARG A 186 3.48 3.91 8.05
CA ARG A 186 2.25 4.01 7.23
C ARG A 186 1.43 2.74 7.33
N VAL A 187 2.05 1.57 7.25
CA VAL A 187 1.36 0.28 7.40
C VAL A 187 0.72 0.14 8.79
N LEU A 188 1.38 0.63 9.83
CA LEU A 188 0.88 0.51 11.21
C LEU A 188 -0.22 1.52 11.56
N LEU A 189 -0.07 2.76 11.11
CA LEU A 189 -0.92 3.88 11.54
C LEU A 189 -1.94 4.31 10.48
N GLY A 190 -1.69 3.99 9.20
CA GLY A 190 -2.31 4.67 8.08
C GLY A 190 -1.57 5.96 7.72
N ILE A 191 -1.79 6.45 6.50
CA ILE A 191 -1.07 7.63 5.96
C ILE A 191 -1.41 8.91 6.74
N GLU A 192 -2.69 9.15 7.05
CA GLU A 192 -3.13 10.38 7.72
C GLU A 192 -2.58 10.48 9.14
N GLU A 193 -2.77 9.44 9.96
CA GLU A 193 -2.32 9.41 11.35
C GLU A 193 -0.80 9.49 11.47
N GLN A 194 -0.06 8.85 10.56
CA GLN A 194 1.40 8.99 10.52
C GLN A 194 1.83 10.45 10.28
N LEU A 195 1.17 11.16 9.38
CA LEU A 195 1.53 12.54 9.06
C LEU A 195 1.36 13.48 10.27
N TYR A 196 0.33 13.24 11.10
CA TYR A 196 0.19 13.92 12.40
C TYR A 196 1.22 13.43 13.43
N ALA A 197 1.54 12.13 13.44
CA ALA A 197 2.47 11.54 14.40
C ALA A 197 3.88 12.15 14.35
N PHE A 198 4.32 12.72 13.21
CA PHE A 198 5.58 13.48 13.13
C PHE A 198 5.64 14.68 14.07
N TYR A 199 4.49 15.21 14.48
CA TYR A 199 4.37 16.35 15.39
C TYR A 199 3.96 15.92 16.79
N ASP A 200 2.96 15.03 16.88
CA ASP A 200 2.31 14.70 18.14
C ASP A 200 2.94 13.51 18.87
N GLN A 201 3.62 12.63 18.13
CA GLN A 201 4.08 11.31 18.62
C GLN A 201 5.50 10.98 18.13
N ALA A 202 6.41 11.96 18.15
CA ALA A 202 7.79 11.81 17.68
C ALA A 202 8.52 10.61 18.31
N ASP A 203 8.39 10.42 19.63
CA ASP A 203 9.01 9.30 20.36
C ASP A 203 8.50 7.93 19.88
N LEU A 204 7.21 7.83 19.54
CA LEU A 204 6.62 6.61 19.00
C LEU A 204 7.21 6.29 17.62
N LEU A 205 7.30 7.29 16.74
CA LEU A 205 7.88 7.10 15.40
C LEU A 205 9.36 6.69 15.49
N HIS A 206 10.14 7.31 16.37
CA HIS A 206 11.52 6.89 16.60
C HIS A 206 11.60 5.44 17.09
N ARG A 207 10.73 5.03 18.01
CA ARG A 207 10.70 3.64 18.50
C ARG A 207 10.35 2.65 17.39
N ILE A 208 9.34 2.96 16.57
CA ILE A 208 8.95 2.14 15.42
C ILE A 208 10.14 1.99 14.46
N CYS A 209 10.78 3.09 14.07
CA CYS A 209 11.90 3.05 13.13
C CYS A 209 13.15 2.37 13.73
N GLN A 210 13.38 2.49 15.05
CA GLN A 210 14.44 1.77 15.74
C GLN A 210 14.24 0.26 15.66
N ASP A 211 13.03 -0.21 15.96
CA ASP A 211 12.67 -1.62 15.90
C ASP A 211 12.75 -2.14 14.45
N GLN A 212 12.31 -1.32 13.49
CA GLN A 212 12.45 -1.58 12.05
C GLN A 212 13.91 -1.79 11.64
N ALA A 213 14.80 -0.86 12.02
CA ALA A 213 16.23 -0.97 11.69
C ALA A 213 16.88 -2.21 12.34
N ALA A 214 16.49 -2.53 13.58
CA ALA A 214 16.96 -3.72 14.26
C ALA A 214 16.47 -5.01 13.59
N TYR A 215 15.24 -5.01 13.06
CA TYR A 215 14.70 -6.10 12.26
C TYR A 215 15.43 -6.25 10.91
N MET A 216 15.60 -5.16 10.17
CA MET A 216 16.32 -5.16 8.88
C MET A 216 17.73 -5.73 9.00
N ARG A 217 18.46 -5.37 10.06
CA ARG A 217 19.80 -5.94 10.32
C ARG A 217 19.74 -7.46 10.44
N ARG A 218 18.79 -8.01 11.20
CA ARG A 218 18.64 -9.46 11.33
C ARG A 218 18.28 -10.09 9.98
N CYS A 219 17.38 -9.49 9.22
CA CYS A 219 17.04 -9.97 7.87
C CYS A 219 18.26 -10.01 6.95
N LEU A 220 19.07 -8.94 6.95
CA LEU A 220 20.31 -8.89 6.17
C LEU A 220 21.32 -9.94 6.63
N ASP A 221 21.51 -10.13 7.93
CA ASP A 221 22.43 -11.12 8.49
C ASP A 221 22.01 -12.55 8.08
N GLU A 222 20.73 -12.89 8.24
CA GLU A 222 20.18 -14.21 7.88
C GLU A 222 20.22 -14.45 6.36
N PHE A 223 19.82 -13.46 5.55
CA PHE A 223 19.82 -13.60 4.10
C PHE A 223 21.24 -13.73 3.54
N CYS A 224 22.16 -12.89 4.04
CA CYS A 224 23.56 -12.91 3.61
C CYS A 224 24.32 -14.18 4.05
N ALA A 225 23.76 -14.97 4.97
CA ALA A 225 24.28 -16.30 5.27
C ALA A 225 24.00 -17.32 4.15
N LEU A 226 23.01 -17.04 3.28
CA LEU A 226 22.65 -17.87 2.11
C LEU A 226 23.37 -17.37 0.85
N CYS A 227 23.20 -16.10 0.51
CA CYS A 227 23.90 -15.42 -0.58
C CYS A 227 23.90 -13.90 -0.39
N VAL A 228 24.81 -13.20 -1.07
CA VAL A 228 24.82 -11.73 -1.10
C VAL A 228 23.89 -11.27 -2.23
N PRO A 229 22.78 -10.57 -1.95
CA PRO A 229 21.91 -10.09 -3.01
C PRO A 229 22.62 -9.05 -3.89
N ASP A 230 22.26 -8.99 -5.17
CA ASP A 230 22.78 -8.04 -6.14
C ASP A 230 22.42 -6.59 -5.78
N PHE A 231 21.28 -6.38 -5.12
CA PHE A 231 20.87 -5.11 -4.51
C PHE A 231 19.80 -5.32 -3.43
N LEU A 232 19.63 -4.29 -2.59
CA LEU A 232 18.55 -4.18 -1.61
C LEU A 232 17.65 -3.01 -2.04
N THR A 233 16.34 -3.24 -2.05
CA THR A 233 15.36 -2.15 -2.12
C THR A 233 14.81 -1.86 -0.73
N LEU A 234 14.70 -0.56 -0.41
CA LEU A 234 13.90 -0.08 0.71
C LEU A 234 12.57 0.39 0.14
N ALA A 235 11.49 -0.31 0.47
CA ALA A 235 10.15 0.07 0.07
C ALA A 235 9.74 1.31 0.84
N GLU A 236 9.69 2.44 0.16
CA GLU A 236 9.22 3.72 0.66
C GLU A 236 8.05 4.18 -0.21
N ASP A 237 7.24 5.10 0.28
CA ASP A 237 6.32 5.87 -0.55
C ASP A 237 6.30 7.27 0.04
N MET A 238 7.41 7.97 -0.13
CA MET A 238 7.62 9.27 0.50
C MET A 238 7.10 10.43 -0.34
N SER A 239 6.68 10.17 -1.58
CA SER A 239 6.28 11.20 -2.54
C SER A 239 4.94 10.89 -3.21
N TYR A 240 4.38 11.93 -3.83
CA TYR A 240 3.23 11.90 -4.72
C TYR A 240 3.54 12.75 -5.96
N ASN A 241 2.57 13.00 -6.83
CA ASN A 241 2.75 13.73 -8.10
C ASN A 241 3.32 15.16 -7.98
N HIS A 242 3.40 15.75 -6.79
CA HIS A 242 3.95 17.10 -6.57
C HIS A 242 5.12 17.12 -5.57
N GLY A 243 5.75 15.97 -5.35
CA GLY A 243 6.97 15.86 -4.56
C GLY A 243 6.79 15.12 -3.23
N PRO A 244 7.73 15.32 -2.29
CA PRO A 244 7.71 14.67 -0.99
C PRO A 244 6.49 15.04 -0.15
N MET A 245 5.90 14.05 0.52
CA MET A 245 4.86 14.25 1.55
C MET A 245 5.43 14.75 2.88
N ILE A 246 6.74 14.68 3.04
CA ILE A 246 7.47 15.13 4.24
C ILE A 246 8.45 16.24 3.89
N SER A 247 8.67 17.13 4.85
CA SER A 247 9.71 18.15 4.74
C SER A 247 11.11 17.53 4.88
N ARG A 248 12.12 18.22 4.34
CA ARG A 248 13.54 17.86 4.55
C ARG A 248 13.89 17.71 6.02
N ARG A 249 13.33 18.57 6.88
CA ARG A 249 13.54 18.52 8.34
C ARG A 249 13.02 17.20 8.92
N GLN A 250 11.80 16.81 8.57
CA GLN A 250 11.24 15.54 9.03
C GLN A 250 12.04 14.34 8.50
N PHE A 251 12.50 14.38 7.24
CA PHE A 251 13.40 13.35 6.72
C PHE A 251 14.68 13.24 7.56
N GLN A 252 15.34 14.37 7.85
CA GLN A 252 16.57 14.41 8.65
C GLN A 252 16.37 13.94 10.09
N GLU A 253 15.22 14.22 10.67
CA GLU A 253 14.91 13.87 12.06
C GLU A 253 14.49 12.41 12.19
N PHE A 254 13.52 11.97 11.39
CA PHE A 254 12.83 10.69 11.60
C PHE A 254 13.33 9.55 10.73
N MET A 255 13.95 9.83 9.58
CA MET A 255 14.30 8.82 8.58
C MET A 255 15.82 8.65 8.49
N ALA A 256 16.55 9.73 8.22
CA ALA A 256 17.99 9.73 7.99
C ALA A 256 18.82 9.01 9.07
N PRO A 257 18.51 9.11 10.39
CA PRO A 257 19.27 8.40 11.41
C PRO A 257 19.22 6.88 11.26
N TRP A 258 18.12 6.34 10.72
CA TRP A 258 17.95 4.90 10.56
C TRP A 258 18.48 4.39 9.22
N TYR A 259 18.45 5.23 8.17
CA TYR A 259 19.26 5.00 6.97
C TYR A 259 20.75 4.90 7.32
N ALA A 260 21.26 5.78 8.19
CA ALA A 260 22.65 5.74 8.66
C ALA A 260 23.00 4.47 9.46
N VAL A 261 22.02 3.70 9.92
CA VAL A 261 22.22 2.38 10.53
C VAL A 261 22.24 1.28 9.47
N VAL A 262 21.27 1.27 8.55
CA VAL A 262 21.05 0.13 7.63
C VAL A 262 21.95 0.21 6.38
N VAL A 263 22.12 1.39 5.81
CA VAL A 263 22.88 1.58 4.56
C VAL A 263 24.34 1.11 4.72
N PRO A 264 25.10 1.47 5.77
CA PRO A 264 26.46 0.96 5.94
C PRO A 264 26.52 -0.56 6.08
N LEU A 265 25.52 -1.20 6.69
CA LEU A 265 25.47 -2.66 6.84
C LEU A 265 25.35 -3.37 5.49
N ALA A 266 24.51 -2.84 4.59
CA ALA A 266 24.39 -3.36 3.23
C ALA A 266 25.67 -3.10 2.41
N ARG A 267 26.18 -1.86 2.45
CA ARG A 267 27.37 -1.46 1.68
C ARG A 267 28.64 -2.21 2.10
N GLN A 268 28.82 -2.52 3.38
CA GLN A 268 29.96 -3.35 3.85
C GLN A 268 29.98 -4.75 3.23
N ARG A 269 28.83 -5.23 2.77
CA ARG A 269 28.68 -6.51 2.06
C ARG A 269 28.71 -6.36 0.54
N GLY A 270 28.92 -5.15 0.04
CA GLY A 270 28.90 -4.85 -1.40
C GLY A 270 27.50 -4.76 -2.01
N ILE A 271 26.45 -4.63 -1.19
CA ILE A 271 25.06 -4.56 -1.66
C ILE A 271 24.68 -3.08 -1.87
N PRO A 272 24.37 -2.64 -3.11
CA PRO A 272 23.80 -1.32 -3.38
C PRO A 272 22.40 -1.19 -2.75
N VAL A 273 22.11 -0.04 -2.18
CA VAL A 273 20.79 0.26 -1.60
C VAL A 273 20.01 1.19 -2.52
N ILE A 274 18.84 0.73 -2.96
CA ILE A 274 17.93 1.47 -3.84
C ILE A 274 16.67 1.78 -3.05
N VAL A 275 16.15 3.00 -3.14
CA VAL A 275 14.82 3.33 -2.59
C VAL A 275 13.77 3.10 -3.66
N ASP A 276 12.69 2.42 -3.30
CA ASP A 276 11.46 2.35 -4.08
C ASP A 276 10.54 3.44 -3.54
N SER A 277 10.12 4.39 -4.37
CA SER A 277 9.13 5.41 -4.00
C SER A 277 8.46 5.93 -5.26
N ASP A 278 7.13 5.96 -5.25
CA ASP A 278 6.33 6.50 -6.35
C ASP A 278 6.27 8.03 -6.35
N GLY A 279 5.69 8.62 -7.41
CA GLY A 279 5.52 10.07 -7.53
C GLY A 279 6.76 10.84 -8.00
N ASP A 280 6.76 12.15 -7.74
CA ASP A 280 7.87 13.04 -8.11
C ASP A 280 8.99 12.92 -7.07
N VAL A 281 9.89 11.98 -7.32
CA VAL A 281 11.02 11.68 -6.42
C VAL A 281 12.24 12.57 -6.61
N GLU A 282 12.30 13.42 -7.64
CA GLU A 282 13.49 14.22 -7.92
C GLU A 282 13.91 15.12 -6.74
N PRO A 283 12.99 15.73 -5.96
CA PRO A 283 13.36 16.49 -4.77
C PRO A 283 13.94 15.65 -3.63
N LEU A 284 13.66 14.33 -3.58
CA LEU A 284 14.19 13.41 -2.56
C LEU A 284 15.63 13.00 -2.85
N ILE A 285 16.04 12.94 -4.12
CA ILE A 285 17.35 12.37 -4.51
C ILE A 285 18.51 12.98 -3.72
N PRO A 286 18.64 14.32 -3.55
CA PRO A 286 19.71 14.89 -2.75
C PRO A 286 19.70 14.46 -1.27
N TRP A 287 18.52 14.21 -0.69
CA TRP A 287 18.40 13.77 0.71
C TRP A 287 18.81 12.31 0.87
N LEU A 288 18.48 11.48 -0.12
CA LEU A 288 18.86 10.07 -0.19
C LEU A 288 20.37 9.91 -0.44
N GLU A 289 20.95 10.74 -1.32
CA GLU A 289 22.41 10.82 -1.52
C GLU A 289 23.12 11.16 -0.21
N GLU A 290 22.63 12.15 0.54
CA GLU A 290 23.16 12.51 1.86
C GLU A 290 23.05 11.35 2.88
N ALA A 291 22.02 10.52 2.76
CA ALA A 291 21.82 9.32 3.58
C ALA A 291 22.65 8.10 3.12
N GLY A 292 23.39 8.22 2.02
CA GLY A 292 24.28 7.18 1.48
C GLY A 292 23.59 6.12 0.60
N VAL A 293 22.31 6.34 0.25
CA VAL A 293 21.57 5.51 -0.70
C VAL A 293 22.20 5.61 -2.10
N ASP A 294 22.16 4.53 -2.86
CA ASP A 294 22.84 4.42 -4.16
C ASP A 294 21.92 4.71 -5.36
N GLY A 295 20.60 4.54 -5.19
CA GLY A 295 19.68 4.66 -6.30
C GLY A 295 18.21 4.80 -5.95
N ILE A 296 17.39 4.92 -6.99
CA ILE A 296 15.94 4.99 -6.88
C ILE A 296 15.21 4.22 -7.99
N LEU A 297 14.00 3.77 -7.67
CA LEU A 297 13.00 3.23 -8.59
C LEU A 297 11.60 3.72 -8.14
N PRO A 298 10.55 3.73 -9.00
CA PRO A 298 10.53 3.29 -10.39
C PRO A 298 10.63 4.43 -11.43
N LEU A 299 10.80 5.69 -11.00
CA LEU A 299 10.92 6.89 -11.86
C LEU A 299 9.66 7.17 -12.70
N GLU A 300 8.53 7.37 -12.01
CA GLU A 300 7.21 7.51 -12.62
C GLU A 300 7.09 8.69 -13.59
N ARG A 301 6.78 8.39 -14.86
CA ARG A 301 6.69 9.39 -15.94
C ARG A 301 5.49 10.32 -15.77
N MET A 302 4.39 9.79 -15.26
CA MET A 302 3.17 10.56 -15.03
C MET A 302 3.32 11.58 -13.91
N ALA A 303 4.23 11.35 -12.97
CA ALA A 303 4.64 12.34 -11.97
C ALA A 303 5.65 13.36 -12.51
N GLY A 304 6.01 13.27 -13.79
CA GLY A 304 6.91 14.21 -14.45
C GLY A 304 8.40 13.87 -14.33
N VAL A 305 8.76 12.76 -13.68
CA VAL A 305 10.16 12.32 -13.54
C VAL A 305 10.75 12.02 -14.92
N ASP A 306 11.99 12.47 -15.13
CA ASP A 306 12.70 12.22 -16.38
C ASP A 306 14.10 11.67 -16.12
N ALA A 307 14.34 10.42 -16.51
CA ALA A 307 15.60 9.72 -16.27
C ALA A 307 16.82 10.45 -16.86
N ALA A 308 16.68 11.16 -18.00
CA ALA A 308 17.79 11.92 -18.58
C ALA A 308 18.12 13.16 -17.75
N ARG A 309 17.10 13.85 -17.24
CA ARG A 309 17.24 14.96 -16.31
C ARG A 309 17.85 14.51 -14.98
N VAL A 310 17.40 13.39 -14.42
CA VAL A 310 17.99 12.79 -13.21
C VAL A 310 19.45 12.45 -13.45
N ARG A 311 19.79 11.72 -14.52
CA ARG A 311 21.19 11.40 -14.86
C ARG A 311 22.06 12.64 -15.03
N ALA A 312 21.56 13.70 -15.66
CA ALA A 312 22.32 14.93 -15.87
C ALA A 312 22.65 15.65 -14.55
N ARG A 313 21.77 15.59 -13.55
CA ARG A 313 21.97 16.19 -12.23
C ARG A 313 22.72 15.29 -11.26
N HIS A 314 22.53 13.97 -11.38
CA HIS A 314 23.08 12.94 -10.52
C HIS A 314 23.80 11.87 -11.38
N PRO A 315 25.02 12.15 -11.87
CA PRO A 315 25.72 11.30 -12.84
C PRO A 315 25.98 9.86 -12.38
N GLU A 316 26.09 9.69 -11.06
CA GLU A 316 26.46 8.42 -10.42
C GLU A 316 25.25 7.62 -9.92
N TRP A 317 24.04 8.21 -9.95
CA TRP A 317 22.82 7.63 -9.37
C TRP A 317 22.41 6.33 -10.06
N VAL A 318 22.11 5.28 -9.29
CA VAL A 318 21.55 4.03 -9.82
C VAL A 318 20.05 4.21 -10.03
N MET A 319 19.56 3.78 -11.18
CA MET A 319 18.18 3.99 -11.57
C MET A 319 17.58 2.70 -12.15
N VAL A 320 16.39 2.33 -11.70
CA VAL A 320 15.60 1.23 -12.27
C VAL A 320 14.22 1.77 -12.63
N GLY A 321 13.72 1.47 -13.82
CA GLY A 321 12.40 1.94 -14.27
C GLY A 321 12.44 2.99 -15.38
N GLY A 322 11.53 3.95 -15.31
CA GLY A 322 11.45 5.10 -16.21
C GLY A 322 10.87 4.85 -17.61
N PHE A 323 10.46 3.62 -17.94
CA PHE A 323 9.70 3.33 -19.16
C PHE A 323 8.22 3.65 -18.95
N ASP A 324 7.69 4.58 -19.75
CA ASP A 324 6.28 5.00 -19.70
C ASP A 324 5.34 3.82 -19.95
N LYS A 325 4.73 3.30 -18.88
CA LYS A 325 3.80 2.17 -18.95
C LYS A 325 2.56 2.46 -19.82
N THR A 326 2.18 3.74 -19.97
CA THR A 326 0.95 4.14 -20.68
C THR A 326 1.02 3.91 -22.19
N VAL A 327 2.22 3.67 -22.74
CA VAL A 327 2.39 3.36 -24.16
C VAL A 327 2.40 1.86 -24.48
N MET A 328 2.37 0.99 -23.45
CA MET A 328 2.54 -0.46 -23.61
C MET A 328 1.50 -1.11 -24.53
N HIS A 329 0.25 -0.64 -24.50
CA HIS A 329 -0.87 -1.13 -25.32
C HIS A 329 -0.98 -0.44 -26.70
N ARG A 330 -0.02 0.43 -27.07
CA ARG A 330 -0.11 1.29 -28.27
C ARG A 330 0.69 0.77 -29.47
N GLY A 331 1.13 -0.49 -29.42
CA GLY A 331 1.84 -1.18 -30.49
C GLY A 331 3.32 -0.80 -30.64
N GLU A 332 4.03 -1.55 -31.49
CA GLU A 332 5.50 -1.53 -31.61
C GLU A 332 6.10 -0.15 -31.84
N ALA A 333 5.49 0.67 -32.69
CA ALA A 333 5.99 2.00 -33.00
C ALA A 333 6.02 2.92 -31.76
N ALA A 334 5.07 2.76 -30.84
CA ALA A 334 5.05 3.53 -29.59
C ALA A 334 6.15 3.05 -28.62
N LEU A 335 6.29 1.73 -28.46
CA LEU A 335 7.33 1.14 -27.61
C LEU A 335 8.74 1.50 -28.09
N ARG A 336 9.00 1.42 -29.40
CA ARG A 336 10.29 1.80 -29.98
C ARG A 336 10.63 3.26 -29.72
N ARG A 337 9.66 4.17 -29.87
CA ARG A 337 9.88 5.60 -29.55
C ARG A 337 10.26 5.79 -28.09
N GLU A 338 9.62 5.07 -27.19
CA GLU A 338 9.91 5.16 -25.75
C GLU A 338 11.29 4.59 -25.42
N PHE A 339 11.67 3.44 -25.97
CA PHE A 339 13.03 2.93 -25.83
C PHE A 339 14.08 3.86 -26.45
N GLN A 340 13.81 4.49 -27.59
CA GLN A 340 14.71 5.48 -28.20
C GLN A 340 14.93 6.69 -27.27
N ARG A 341 13.90 7.13 -26.56
CA ARG A 341 14.00 8.20 -25.56
C ARG A 341 14.93 7.81 -24.41
N LEU A 342 14.85 6.55 -23.94
CA LEU A 342 15.66 6.04 -22.84
C LEU A 342 17.09 5.64 -23.23
N LEU A 343 17.33 5.30 -24.50
CA LEU A 343 18.61 4.78 -24.99
C LEU A 343 19.84 5.63 -24.61
N PRO A 344 19.82 6.98 -24.64
CA PRO A 344 20.95 7.78 -24.18
C PRO A 344 21.30 7.55 -22.70
N VAL A 345 20.29 7.37 -21.84
CA VAL A 345 20.48 7.10 -20.41
C VAL A 345 20.96 5.67 -20.20
N MET A 346 20.41 4.71 -20.95
CA MET A 346 20.91 3.32 -20.95
C MET A 346 22.41 3.26 -21.26
N ARG A 347 22.86 4.00 -22.28
CA ARG A 347 24.27 4.10 -22.66
C ARG A 347 25.17 4.77 -21.61
N SER A 348 24.60 5.57 -20.72
CA SER A 348 25.37 6.20 -19.63
C SER A 348 25.75 5.22 -18.52
N GLY A 349 25.13 4.02 -18.49
CA GLY A 349 25.31 3.05 -17.41
C GLY A 349 24.52 3.39 -16.15
N ARG A 350 24.57 2.49 -15.16
CA ARG A 350 23.83 2.57 -13.88
C ARG A 350 22.34 2.83 -14.05
N PHE A 351 21.76 2.31 -15.15
CA PHE A 351 20.36 2.43 -15.47
C PHE A 351 19.86 1.10 -16.02
N VAL A 352 18.85 0.53 -15.36
CA VAL A 352 18.13 -0.66 -15.83
C VAL A 352 16.74 -0.21 -16.26
N PRO A 353 16.44 -0.10 -17.57
CA PRO A 353 15.12 0.28 -18.01
C PRO A 353 14.12 -0.82 -17.63
N SER A 354 13.07 -0.43 -16.92
CA SER A 354 11.89 -1.24 -16.66
C SER A 354 10.65 -0.36 -16.70
N VAL A 355 9.47 -0.99 -16.66
CA VAL A 355 8.20 -0.27 -16.50
C VAL A 355 8.31 0.66 -15.29
N ASP A 356 7.87 1.90 -15.44
CA ASP A 356 7.94 2.95 -14.42
C ASP A 356 6.94 2.78 -13.26
N HIS A 357 6.29 1.62 -13.20
CA HIS A 357 5.48 1.08 -12.11
C HIS A 357 5.04 -0.35 -12.46
N GLN A 358 3.92 -0.81 -11.87
CA GLN A 358 3.19 -2.01 -12.28
C GLN A 358 2.70 -1.91 -13.73
N THR A 359 2.76 -3.04 -14.42
CA THR A 359 2.20 -3.17 -15.77
C THR A 359 0.67 -2.99 -15.71
N PRO A 360 0.09 -2.04 -16.48
CA PRO A 360 -1.35 -1.81 -16.46
C PRO A 360 -2.15 -3.03 -16.93
N PRO A 361 -3.36 -3.26 -16.40
CA PRO A 361 -4.18 -4.42 -16.75
C PRO A 361 -4.63 -4.43 -18.23
N GLU A 362 -4.57 -3.29 -18.93
CA GLU A 362 -4.91 -3.18 -20.35
C GLU A 362 -3.81 -3.73 -21.27
N VAL A 363 -2.61 -4.01 -20.73
CA VAL A 363 -1.50 -4.54 -21.52
C VAL A 363 -1.71 -6.03 -21.76
N SER A 364 -1.90 -6.40 -23.04
CA SER A 364 -2.03 -7.80 -23.42
C SER A 364 -0.71 -8.57 -23.22
N LEU A 365 -0.79 -9.90 -23.07
CA LEU A 365 0.42 -10.74 -23.02
C LEU A 365 1.27 -10.63 -24.30
N GLU A 366 0.63 -10.35 -25.44
CA GLU A 366 1.31 -10.12 -26.72
C GLU A 366 2.12 -8.82 -26.68
N ASP A 367 1.50 -7.72 -26.22
CA ASP A 367 2.17 -6.44 -26.05
C ASP A 367 3.32 -6.53 -25.04
N TYR A 368 3.13 -7.28 -23.96
CA TYR A 368 4.19 -7.51 -22.97
C TYR A 368 5.37 -8.29 -23.56
N ARG A 369 5.11 -9.32 -24.38
CA ARG A 369 6.18 -10.06 -25.08
C ARG A 369 6.90 -9.19 -26.09
N LEU A 370 6.19 -8.31 -26.78
CA LEU A 370 6.77 -7.33 -27.69
C LEU A 370 7.68 -6.35 -26.91
N TYR A 371 7.23 -5.84 -25.77
CA TYR A 371 8.04 -5.04 -24.85
C TYR A 371 9.32 -5.79 -24.44
N LEU A 372 9.24 -7.06 -24.03
CA LEU A 372 10.43 -7.86 -23.66
C LEU A 372 11.40 -8.06 -24.84
N GLY A 373 10.87 -8.26 -26.06
CA GLY A 373 11.69 -8.36 -27.27
C GLY A 373 12.47 -7.07 -27.55
N LEU A 374 11.80 -5.93 -27.45
CA LEU A 374 12.41 -4.62 -27.63
C LEU A 374 13.38 -4.27 -26.49
N LEU A 375 13.06 -4.61 -25.25
CA LEU A 375 13.96 -4.43 -24.11
C LEU A 375 15.31 -5.12 -24.37
N ARG A 376 15.29 -6.36 -24.87
CA ARG A 376 16.51 -7.10 -25.24
C ARG A 376 17.26 -6.42 -26.40
N GLU A 377 16.53 -5.98 -27.43
CA GLU A 377 17.11 -5.27 -28.58
C GLU A 377 17.85 -4.00 -28.13
N TYR A 378 17.21 -3.16 -27.31
CA TYR A 378 17.78 -1.89 -26.86
C TYR A 378 18.84 -2.07 -25.78
N ALA A 379 18.75 -3.09 -24.93
CA ALA A 379 19.82 -3.45 -24.00
C ALA A 379 21.10 -3.81 -24.76
N ALA A 380 21.00 -4.60 -25.84
CA ALA A 380 22.14 -4.90 -26.71
C ALA A 380 22.67 -3.64 -27.42
N ALA A 381 21.79 -2.76 -27.90
CA ALA A 381 22.18 -1.51 -28.56
C ALA A 381 22.78 -0.45 -27.62
N ALA A 382 22.57 -0.57 -26.31
CA ALA A 382 23.14 0.32 -25.31
C ALA A 382 24.60 -0.04 -24.96
N VAL A 383 25.00 -1.30 -25.16
CA VAL A 383 26.36 -1.80 -24.87
C VAL A 383 27.22 -1.96 -26.13
N ALA A 384 26.63 -1.82 -27.32
CA ALA A 384 27.31 -1.78 -28.62
C ALA A 384 27.83 -0.38 -28.93
#